data_AF-A0A8K1GU81-F1
#
_entry.id   AF-A0A8K1GU81-F1
#
_cell.length_a   1.000
_cell.length_b   1.000
_cell.length_c   1.000
_cell.angle_alpha   90.00
_cell.angle_beta   90.00
_cell.angle_gamma   90.00
#
_symmetry.space_group_name_H-M   'P 1'
#
loop_
_entity.id
_entity.type
_entity.pdbx_description
1 polymer ?
#
loop_
_entity_poly.entity_id
_entity_poly.type
_entity_poly.pdbx_seq_one_letter_code
_entity_poly.pdbx_strand_id
1 'polypeptide(L)'
;MAASRLLLSLLVTALLLHVATTLKVGAFNIKAFGDTKMSNQTVADIIVSILSEYDLVLVQEVRDADLSAVNDLMGQLNSARQQPYSFLASEPLGRTSYKEQYLFIYRSDMVSVLGSYYYDDGCEACGNDTFSREPFIVKFSSPTTQVKEFVLVPLHSEPSHAAQEIDALYDVYTDVINKWGIKDIILLGDFNADCSYVTSSQWPSIRLRSLSACEWLIPDSADTTVADSTDCAYDRIVACGTALRRAVVPGSATVNNFEKKFHLQMKDALAVSDHFPVEVTLKAHINSGRMRTVILELSLLAVALLCPATAKLSIGAFNIQSFGDTKMANKEVAEIIINVLLRYDVVLVQEVRDSDLSAVTELMEQLNSASSSPYDYEISGPLGRENYKEMYLFIYRTDVVSVVDTYQYEDPQDVFSRAPFILRVSAPSAKVKEFVLVPLHSAPHDAVTEIDALYDVYLAIIDKWGIDNMMFLGDFNADCSYVQRGDWSSIRLRTSDVFKWLIPDSADTTVGKSDCAYDRIVVCGNKLKRSIVSSSAGIYNFQSDFQLDQEEALAVSDHYPVEVKLAA
;
A
#
# COMPACT_ATOMS: atom_id res chain seq x y z
N MET A 1 -26.29 -2.44 22.07
CA MET A 1 -26.46 -3.75 21.39
C MET A 1 -27.06 -3.64 19.99
N ALA A 2 -28.15 -2.91 19.76
CA ALA A 2 -28.73 -2.75 18.41
C ALA A 2 -27.80 -2.01 17.42
N ALA A 3 -27.11 -0.96 17.88
CA ALA A 3 -26.14 -0.21 17.06
C ALA A 3 -24.92 -1.05 16.64
N SER A 4 -24.43 -1.92 17.53
CA SER A 4 -23.33 -2.86 17.25
C SER A 4 -23.72 -3.94 16.24
N ARG A 5 -24.99 -4.40 16.24
CA ARG A 5 -25.53 -5.29 15.20
C ARG A 5 -25.68 -4.59 13.85
N LEU A 6 -26.01 -3.30 13.85
CA LEU A 6 -26.06 -2.48 12.63
C LEU A 6 -24.65 -2.25 12.06
N LEU A 7 -23.67 -1.96 12.92
CA LEU A 7 -22.26 -1.79 12.53
C LEU A 7 -21.66 -3.08 12.00
N LEU A 8 -21.95 -4.23 12.62
CA LEU A 8 -21.49 -5.53 12.16
C LEU A 8 -22.16 -5.93 10.83
N SER A 9 -23.45 -5.59 10.65
CA SER A 9 -24.14 -5.73 9.36
C SER A 9 -23.53 -4.84 8.28
N LEU A 10 -23.09 -3.62 8.63
CA LEU A 10 -22.39 -2.68 7.75
C LEU A 10 -20.97 -3.16 7.42
N LEU A 11 -20.24 -3.74 8.39
CA LEU A 11 -18.92 -4.33 8.17
C LEU A 11 -18.99 -5.61 7.34
N VAL A 12 -19.97 -6.48 7.58
CA VAL A 12 -20.19 -7.67 6.75
C VAL A 12 -20.60 -7.26 5.33
N THR A 13 -21.39 -6.21 5.15
CA THR A 13 -21.67 -5.67 3.79
C THR A 13 -20.45 -5.02 3.15
N ALA A 14 -19.60 -4.33 3.91
CA ALA A 14 -18.32 -3.79 3.41
C ALA A 14 -17.29 -4.90 3.08
N LEU A 15 -17.28 -5.99 3.85
CA LEU A 15 -16.43 -7.17 3.59
C LEU A 15 -16.98 -8.01 2.42
N LEU A 16 -18.30 -8.09 2.25
CA LEU A 16 -18.96 -8.60 1.05
C LEU A 16 -18.65 -7.75 -0.19
N LEU A 17 -18.38 -6.44 -0.02
CA LEU A 17 -17.84 -5.58 -1.08
C LEU A 17 -16.35 -5.87 -1.38
N HIS A 18 -15.56 -6.36 -0.42
CA HIS A 18 -14.15 -6.75 -0.62
C HIS A 18 -13.96 -8.12 -1.30
N VAL A 19 -15.03 -8.87 -1.56
CA VAL A 19 -15.01 -10.04 -2.47
C VAL A 19 -15.52 -9.66 -3.87
N ALA A 20 -15.67 -8.36 -4.15
CA ALA A 20 -16.16 -7.82 -5.39
C ALA A 20 -15.00 -7.12 -6.12
N THR A 21 -14.26 -7.85 -6.95
CA THR A 21 -13.14 -7.30 -7.74
C THR A 21 -13.67 -6.41 -8.87
N THR A 22 -13.66 -5.09 -8.66
CA THR A 22 -13.91 -4.09 -9.70
C THR A 22 -12.89 -4.20 -10.82
N LEU A 23 -13.20 -3.66 -12.00
CA LEU A 23 -12.29 -3.65 -13.14
C LEU A 23 -11.92 -2.21 -13.50
N LYS A 24 -10.64 -1.84 -13.36
CA LYS A 24 -10.13 -0.53 -13.80
C LYS A 24 -9.71 -0.60 -15.27
N VAL A 25 -10.39 0.19 -16.11
CA VAL A 25 -10.16 0.27 -17.56
C VAL A 25 -9.55 1.63 -17.89
N GLY A 26 -8.52 1.66 -18.74
CA GLY A 26 -7.87 2.90 -19.17
C GLY A 26 -7.58 2.98 -20.67
N ALA A 27 -7.30 4.19 -21.15
CA ALA A 27 -6.68 4.44 -22.45
C ALA A 27 -5.54 5.46 -22.28
N PHE A 28 -4.41 5.20 -22.92
CA PHE A 28 -3.22 6.02 -22.81
C PHE A 28 -2.51 6.14 -24.17
N ASN A 29 -2.53 7.34 -24.75
CA ASN A 29 -1.60 7.69 -25.82
C ASN A 29 -0.20 7.89 -25.22
N ILE A 30 0.74 6.98 -25.52
CA ILE A 30 2.15 7.11 -25.11
C ILE A 30 2.95 7.58 -26.30
N LYS A 31 3.31 8.86 -26.29
CA LYS A 31 3.98 9.52 -27.42
C LYS A 31 5.15 8.71 -27.99
N ALA A 32 5.02 8.23 -29.22
CA ALA A 32 6.02 7.45 -29.95
C ALA A 32 6.59 6.28 -29.12
N PHE A 33 5.70 5.47 -28.52
CA PHE A 33 6.11 4.27 -27.80
C PHE A 33 6.85 3.29 -28.73
N GLY A 34 8.00 2.79 -28.28
CA GLY A 34 8.88 1.89 -29.04
C GLY A 34 10.23 1.73 -28.37
N ASP A 35 11.18 1.07 -29.04
CA ASP A 35 12.46 0.66 -28.43
C ASP A 35 13.23 1.81 -27.80
N THR A 36 13.32 2.96 -28.48
CA THR A 36 14.02 4.14 -27.95
C THR A 36 13.45 4.57 -26.60
N LYS A 37 12.12 4.53 -26.44
CA LYS A 37 11.47 4.92 -25.20
C LYS A 37 11.71 3.89 -24.10
N MET A 38 11.56 2.60 -24.41
CA MET A 38 11.76 1.52 -23.45
C MET A 38 13.24 1.33 -23.04
N SER A 39 14.19 1.71 -23.90
CA SER A 39 15.63 1.71 -23.57
C SER A 39 16.03 2.77 -22.53
N ASN A 40 15.20 3.79 -22.30
CA ASN A 40 15.40 4.75 -21.23
C ASN A 40 14.74 4.22 -19.95
N GLN A 41 15.55 3.63 -19.06
CA GLN A 41 15.05 2.94 -17.87
C GLN A 41 14.13 3.81 -17.01
N THR A 42 14.46 5.09 -16.79
CA THR A 42 13.62 5.99 -15.98
C THR A 42 12.25 6.20 -16.60
N VAL A 43 12.17 6.37 -17.93
CA VAL A 43 10.90 6.52 -18.63
C VAL A 43 10.12 5.19 -18.65
N ALA A 44 10.81 4.08 -18.87
CA ALA A 44 10.23 2.74 -18.84
C ALA A 44 9.62 2.42 -17.46
N ASP A 45 10.33 2.70 -16.37
CA ASP A 45 9.87 2.48 -14.99
C ASP A 45 8.60 3.27 -14.68
N ILE A 46 8.51 4.52 -15.16
CA ILE A 46 7.30 5.35 -15.01
C ILE A 46 6.14 4.76 -15.82
N ILE A 47 6.38 4.34 -17.08
CA ILE A 47 5.37 3.70 -17.91
C ILE A 47 4.85 2.42 -17.24
N VAL A 48 5.75 1.57 -16.74
CA VAL A 48 5.39 0.34 -16.00
C VAL A 48 4.55 0.68 -14.78
N SER A 49 4.95 1.71 -14.02
CA SER A 49 4.21 2.16 -12.82
C SER A 49 2.78 2.61 -13.18
N ILE A 50 2.62 3.44 -14.22
CA ILE A 50 1.30 3.88 -14.71
C ILE A 50 0.45 2.69 -15.15
N LEU A 51 1.00 1.82 -16.01
CA LEU A 51 0.25 0.71 -16.60
C LEU A 51 -0.13 -0.37 -15.58
N SER A 52 0.67 -0.53 -14.51
CA SER A 52 0.40 -1.48 -13.43
C SER A 52 -0.86 -1.18 -12.60
N GLU A 53 -1.41 0.03 -12.73
CA GLU A 53 -2.64 0.44 -12.06
C GLU A 53 -3.91 -0.13 -12.71
N TYR A 54 -3.83 -0.50 -13.99
CA TYR A 54 -4.99 -0.91 -14.77
C TYR A 54 -5.15 -2.42 -14.78
N ASP A 55 -6.41 -2.89 -14.77
CA ASP A 55 -6.71 -4.29 -15.04
C ASP A 55 -6.81 -4.56 -16.55
N LEU A 56 -7.21 -3.54 -17.33
CA LEU A 56 -7.30 -3.54 -18.79
C LEU A 56 -6.99 -2.13 -19.31
N VAL A 57 -5.99 -1.97 -20.15
CA VAL A 57 -5.60 -0.66 -20.70
C VAL A 57 -5.32 -0.74 -22.20
N LEU A 58 -5.81 0.25 -22.93
CA LEU A 58 -5.44 0.53 -24.30
C LEU A 58 -4.22 1.45 -24.31
N VAL A 59 -3.15 1.04 -24.99
CA VAL A 59 -1.99 1.88 -25.30
C VAL A 59 -2.02 2.22 -26.79
N GLN A 60 -1.82 3.49 -27.11
CA GLN A 60 -1.83 4.04 -28.47
C GLN A 60 -0.47 4.65 -28.81
N GLU A 61 -0.27 4.97 -30.10
CA GLU A 61 1.01 5.45 -30.64
C GLU A 61 2.17 4.45 -30.51
N VAL A 62 1.85 3.15 -30.46
CA VAL A 62 2.83 2.06 -30.46
C VAL A 62 3.47 1.94 -31.84
N ARG A 63 4.78 2.20 -31.92
CA ARG A 63 5.58 2.14 -33.14
C ARG A 63 6.63 1.04 -33.00
N ASP A 64 6.15 -0.20 -33.00
CA ASP A 64 6.93 -1.37 -32.59
C ASP A 64 6.52 -2.63 -33.39
N ALA A 65 6.79 -2.61 -34.70
CA ALA A 65 6.25 -3.59 -35.64
C ALA A 65 6.69 -5.04 -35.37
N ASP A 66 7.86 -5.24 -34.75
CA ASP A 66 8.40 -6.54 -34.33
C ASP A 66 8.14 -6.86 -32.85
N LEU A 67 7.41 -5.98 -32.15
CA LEU A 67 6.98 -6.11 -30.76
C LEU A 67 8.15 -6.19 -29.74
N SER A 68 9.34 -5.72 -30.07
CA SER A 68 10.49 -5.79 -29.14
C SER A 68 10.26 -4.93 -27.90
N ALA A 69 9.80 -3.69 -28.07
CA ALA A 69 9.50 -2.78 -26.96
C ALA A 69 8.30 -3.25 -26.13
N VAL A 70 7.28 -3.82 -26.79
CA VAL A 70 6.14 -4.43 -26.12
C VAL A 70 6.59 -5.63 -25.28
N ASN A 71 7.44 -6.50 -25.81
CA ASN A 71 7.95 -7.65 -25.06
C ASN A 71 8.81 -7.22 -23.85
N ASP A 72 9.63 -6.18 -23.98
CA ASP A 72 10.39 -5.60 -22.87
C ASP A 72 9.43 -5.05 -21.79
N LEU A 73 8.46 -4.23 -22.17
CA LEU A 73 7.43 -3.71 -21.27
C LEU A 73 6.69 -4.84 -20.52
N MET A 74 6.29 -5.89 -21.23
CA MET A 74 5.60 -7.03 -20.62
C MET A 74 6.51 -7.84 -19.69
N GLY A 75 7.80 -7.92 -19.99
CA GLY A 75 8.81 -8.51 -19.11
C GLY A 75 8.93 -7.74 -17.80
N GLN A 76 9.00 -6.41 -17.86
CA GLN A 76 9.07 -5.54 -16.69
C GLN A 76 7.79 -5.61 -15.85
N LEU A 77 6.60 -5.49 -16.47
CA LEU A 77 5.29 -5.60 -15.80
C LEU A 77 5.11 -6.94 -15.07
N ASN A 78 5.67 -8.03 -15.58
CA ASN A 78 5.48 -9.38 -15.05
C ASN A 78 6.62 -9.87 -14.13
N SER A 79 7.72 -9.12 -13.99
CA SER A 79 8.95 -9.54 -13.30
C SER A 79 8.77 -10.00 -11.84
N ALA A 80 7.81 -9.45 -11.10
CA ALA A 80 7.55 -9.77 -9.69
C ALA A 80 6.10 -10.19 -9.39
N ARG A 81 5.28 -10.46 -10.42
CA ARG A 81 3.83 -10.69 -10.25
C ARG A 81 3.45 -12.17 -10.16
N GLN A 82 2.61 -12.51 -9.18
CA GLN A 82 1.96 -13.82 -9.10
C GLN A 82 0.89 -14.03 -10.18
N GLN A 83 0.22 -12.96 -10.63
CA GLN A 83 -0.82 -13.00 -11.68
C GLN A 83 -0.41 -12.08 -12.84
N PRO A 84 -0.02 -12.64 -13.99
CA PRO A 84 0.61 -11.88 -15.06
C PRO A 84 -0.39 -11.16 -15.97
N TYR A 85 0.08 -10.05 -16.52
CA TYR A 85 -0.53 -9.40 -17.67
C TYR A 85 -0.30 -10.22 -18.93
N SER A 86 -1.34 -10.28 -19.76
CA SER A 86 -1.28 -10.66 -21.17
C SER A 86 -1.49 -9.43 -22.04
N PHE A 87 -1.22 -9.54 -23.34
CA PHE A 87 -1.48 -8.45 -24.28
C PHE A 87 -2.04 -8.95 -25.61
N LEU A 88 -2.67 -8.04 -26.35
CA LEU A 88 -3.10 -8.22 -27.74
C LEU A 88 -2.79 -6.94 -28.52
N ALA A 89 -1.98 -7.05 -29.56
CA ALA A 89 -1.59 -5.93 -30.43
C ALA A 89 -2.27 -6.02 -31.80
N SER A 90 -2.58 -4.87 -32.40
CA SER A 90 -2.97 -4.78 -33.81
C SER A 90 -1.75 -4.89 -34.73
N GLU A 91 -2.00 -5.02 -36.03
CA GLU A 91 -1.01 -4.74 -37.07
C GLU A 91 -0.73 -3.22 -37.14
N PRO A 92 0.39 -2.79 -37.74
CA PRO A 92 0.66 -1.37 -37.95
C PRO A 92 -0.35 -0.71 -38.93
N LEU A 93 -1.13 0.24 -38.42
CA LEU A 93 -2.19 0.97 -39.11
C LEU A 93 -1.73 2.40 -39.42
N GLY A 94 -2.25 2.98 -40.50
CA GLY A 94 -1.86 4.33 -40.94
C GLY A 94 -1.84 4.45 -42.46
N ARG A 95 -2.42 5.54 -42.97
CA ARG A 95 -2.47 5.86 -44.42
C ARG A 95 -1.12 6.11 -45.08
N THR A 96 -0.10 6.45 -44.29
CA THR A 96 1.23 6.81 -44.80
C THR A 96 2.28 5.80 -44.35
N SER A 97 3.56 6.08 -44.62
CA SER A 97 4.67 5.32 -44.06
C SER A 97 4.76 5.43 -42.54
N TYR A 98 4.14 6.45 -41.95
CA TYR A 98 3.98 6.58 -40.51
C TYR A 98 2.81 5.70 -40.07
N LYS A 99 3.12 4.63 -39.33
CA LYS A 99 2.16 3.64 -38.86
C LYS A 99 2.30 3.42 -37.36
N GLU A 100 1.19 3.07 -36.72
CA GLU A 100 1.04 2.85 -35.29
C GLU A 100 0.19 1.60 -35.03
N GLN A 101 0.30 1.04 -33.83
CA GLN A 101 -0.48 -0.11 -33.38
C GLN A 101 -1.35 0.28 -32.18
N TYR A 102 -2.48 -0.39 -32.05
CA TYR A 102 -3.24 -0.45 -30.80
C TYR A 102 -2.75 -1.63 -29.98
N LEU A 103 -2.44 -1.41 -28.71
CA LEU A 103 -2.00 -2.45 -27.79
C LEU A 103 -2.95 -2.53 -26.60
N PHE A 104 -3.63 -3.65 -26.44
CA PHE A 104 -4.41 -3.94 -25.25
C PHE A 104 -3.55 -4.74 -24.27
N ILE A 105 -3.34 -4.22 -23.06
CA ILE A 105 -2.67 -4.91 -21.96
C ILE A 105 -3.71 -5.23 -20.89
N TYR A 106 -3.76 -6.47 -20.43
CA TYR A 106 -4.81 -6.88 -19.51
C TYR A 106 -4.38 -7.99 -18.54
N ARG A 107 -4.96 -7.95 -17.35
CA ARG A 107 -4.78 -9.00 -16.34
C ARG A 107 -5.55 -10.25 -16.74
N SER A 108 -4.81 -11.34 -16.91
CA SER A 108 -5.33 -12.63 -17.39
C SER A 108 -6.31 -13.29 -16.40
N ASP A 109 -6.24 -12.91 -15.12
CA ASP A 109 -7.13 -13.37 -14.07
C ASP A 109 -8.45 -12.56 -13.98
N MET A 110 -8.47 -11.37 -14.57
CA MET A 110 -9.61 -10.44 -14.52
C MET A 110 -10.47 -10.50 -15.78
N VAL A 111 -9.83 -10.54 -16.96
CA VAL A 111 -10.52 -10.57 -18.25
C VAL A 111 -9.87 -11.55 -19.21
N SER A 112 -10.63 -11.99 -20.22
CA SER A 112 -10.13 -12.80 -21.34
C SER A 112 -10.67 -12.29 -22.67
N VAL A 113 -9.85 -12.36 -23.71
CA VAL A 113 -10.25 -11.99 -25.07
C VAL A 113 -11.11 -13.12 -25.65
N LEU A 114 -12.31 -12.77 -26.13
CA LEU A 114 -13.24 -13.69 -26.80
C LEU A 114 -13.13 -13.61 -28.33
N GLY A 115 -12.64 -12.50 -28.85
CA GLY A 115 -12.42 -12.30 -30.27
C GLY A 115 -12.05 -10.86 -30.58
N SER A 116 -11.47 -10.65 -31.75
CA SER A 116 -11.12 -9.32 -32.27
C SER A 116 -11.33 -9.25 -33.78
N TYR A 117 -11.48 -8.05 -34.32
CA TYR A 117 -11.50 -7.78 -35.75
C TYR A 117 -11.20 -6.30 -36.02
N TYR A 118 -10.85 -5.99 -37.26
CA TYR A 118 -10.72 -4.61 -37.73
C TYR A 118 -12.04 -4.15 -38.31
N TYR A 119 -12.46 -2.94 -37.96
CA TYR A 119 -13.50 -2.27 -38.73
C TYR A 119 -12.95 -1.91 -40.11
N ASP A 120 -13.68 -2.27 -41.16
CA ASP A 120 -13.33 -2.00 -42.55
C ASP A 120 -14.46 -1.15 -43.13
N ASP A 121 -14.19 0.13 -43.37
CA ASP A 121 -15.13 1.07 -43.97
C ASP A 121 -14.92 1.25 -45.47
N GLY A 122 -14.03 0.47 -46.07
CA GLY A 122 -13.80 0.42 -47.49
C GLY A 122 -12.33 0.48 -47.89
N CYS A 123 -12.11 0.87 -49.13
CA CYS A 123 -10.80 0.78 -49.80
C CYS A 123 -9.90 1.98 -49.46
N GLU A 124 -8.83 1.73 -48.69
CA GLU A 124 -7.76 2.70 -48.40
C GLU A 124 -7.20 3.36 -49.68
N ALA A 125 -6.86 2.53 -50.68
CA ALA A 125 -6.26 3.00 -51.95
C ALA A 125 -7.22 3.83 -52.83
N CYS A 126 -8.51 3.80 -52.52
CA CYS A 126 -9.56 4.48 -53.27
C CYS A 126 -9.93 5.85 -52.65
N GLY A 127 -9.42 6.16 -51.45
CA GLY A 127 -9.67 7.43 -50.76
C GLY A 127 -11.07 7.59 -50.18
N ASN A 128 -11.81 6.48 -50.02
CA ASN A 128 -13.14 6.47 -49.41
C ASN A 128 -13.12 6.02 -47.93
N ASP A 129 -11.96 5.60 -47.44
CA ASP A 129 -11.74 5.25 -46.04
C ASP A 129 -11.84 6.51 -45.17
N THR A 130 -12.51 6.39 -44.03
CA THR A 130 -12.73 7.45 -43.06
C THR A 130 -11.63 7.49 -42.01
N PHE A 131 -11.15 6.33 -41.56
CA PHE A 131 -10.23 6.23 -40.43
C PHE A 131 -8.78 6.16 -40.88
N SER A 132 -7.94 7.10 -40.41
CA SER A 132 -6.50 7.00 -40.68
C SER A 132 -5.86 5.75 -40.04
N ARG A 133 -6.44 5.28 -38.92
CA ARG A 133 -6.10 4.04 -38.23
C ARG A 133 -7.38 3.30 -37.84
N GLU A 134 -7.69 2.25 -38.58
CA GLU A 134 -8.90 1.46 -38.46
C GLU A 134 -9.10 0.92 -37.04
N PRO A 135 -10.28 1.10 -36.41
CA PRO A 135 -10.54 0.57 -35.08
C PRO A 135 -10.28 -0.95 -34.99
N PHE A 136 -9.31 -1.34 -34.15
CA PHE A 136 -9.04 -2.74 -33.80
C PHE A 136 -9.91 -3.17 -32.62
N ILE A 137 -11.08 -3.71 -32.94
CA ILE A 137 -12.17 -3.96 -32.00
C ILE A 137 -11.92 -5.27 -31.25
N VAL A 138 -12.02 -5.24 -29.91
CA VAL A 138 -11.76 -6.41 -29.06
C VAL A 138 -12.92 -6.68 -28.12
N LYS A 139 -13.43 -7.92 -28.16
CA LYS A 139 -14.46 -8.42 -27.25
C LYS A 139 -13.81 -9.09 -26.04
N PHE A 140 -14.17 -8.65 -24.85
CA PHE A 140 -13.68 -9.20 -23.58
C PHE A 140 -14.78 -9.93 -22.83
N SER A 141 -14.42 -11.04 -22.18
CA SER A 141 -15.16 -11.61 -21.06
C SER A 141 -14.61 -11.06 -19.76
N SER A 142 -15.49 -10.60 -18.87
CA SER A 142 -15.16 -10.15 -17.53
C SER A 142 -16.07 -10.83 -16.52
N PRO A 143 -15.72 -12.06 -16.09
CA PRO A 143 -16.57 -12.86 -15.22
C PRO A 143 -16.74 -12.25 -13.82
N THR A 144 -15.91 -11.27 -13.45
CA THR A 144 -15.91 -10.61 -12.16
C THR A 144 -16.77 -9.34 -12.13
N THR A 145 -17.06 -8.69 -13.26
CA THR A 145 -17.87 -7.46 -13.32
C THR A 145 -19.35 -7.70 -13.57
N GLN A 146 -20.21 -6.71 -13.25
CA GLN A 146 -21.66 -6.78 -13.50
C GLN A 146 -21.99 -7.00 -14.98
N VAL A 147 -21.16 -6.45 -15.85
CA VAL A 147 -21.18 -6.72 -17.30
C VAL A 147 -20.22 -7.87 -17.58
N LYS A 148 -20.73 -8.96 -18.13
CA LYS A 148 -19.97 -10.20 -18.34
C LYS A 148 -19.21 -10.25 -19.65
N GLU A 149 -19.71 -9.55 -20.65
CA GLU A 149 -19.09 -9.39 -21.95
C GLU A 149 -19.26 -7.94 -22.37
N PHE A 150 -18.18 -7.32 -22.81
CA PHE A 150 -18.21 -5.98 -23.39
C PHE A 150 -17.15 -5.87 -24.48
N VAL A 151 -17.24 -4.82 -25.28
CA VAL A 151 -16.33 -4.56 -26.39
C VAL A 151 -15.57 -3.27 -26.15
N LEU A 152 -14.26 -3.28 -26.39
CA LEU A 152 -13.46 -2.06 -26.50
C LEU A 152 -13.28 -1.71 -27.98
N VAL A 153 -13.57 -0.46 -28.34
CA VAL A 153 -13.35 0.11 -29.67
C VAL A 153 -12.32 1.22 -29.52
N PRO A 154 -11.06 0.99 -29.92
CA PRO A 154 -10.03 2.01 -29.84
C PRO A 154 -10.18 3.01 -30.99
N LEU A 155 -9.85 4.28 -30.74
CA LEU A 155 -9.59 5.26 -31.79
C LEU A 155 -8.46 6.18 -31.34
N HIS A 156 -7.41 6.25 -32.15
CA HIS A 156 -6.46 7.37 -32.17
C HIS A 156 -6.75 8.14 -33.46
N SER A 157 -7.43 9.28 -33.37
CA SER A 157 -7.94 9.94 -34.57
C SER A 157 -6.88 10.77 -35.30
N GLU A 158 -7.02 10.98 -36.61
CA GLU A 158 -6.21 11.99 -37.30
C GLU A 158 -6.68 13.40 -36.90
N PRO A 159 -5.83 14.28 -36.35
CA PRO A 159 -6.28 15.55 -35.78
C PRO A 159 -7.05 16.46 -36.75
N SER A 160 -6.65 16.46 -38.03
CA SER A 160 -7.30 17.22 -39.12
C SER A 160 -8.68 16.67 -39.52
N HIS A 161 -8.98 15.41 -39.17
CA HIS A 161 -10.23 14.71 -39.48
C HIS A 161 -10.95 14.20 -38.22
N ALA A 162 -10.56 14.66 -37.03
CA ALA A 162 -11.07 14.18 -35.75
C ALA A 162 -12.60 14.17 -35.68
N ALA A 163 -13.26 15.27 -36.06
CA ALA A 163 -14.72 15.34 -36.05
C ALA A 163 -15.39 14.30 -36.96
N GLN A 164 -14.79 13.98 -38.11
CA GLN A 164 -15.30 13.00 -39.07
C GLN A 164 -15.11 11.57 -38.54
N GLU A 165 -13.93 11.25 -38.01
CA GLU A 165 -13.64 9.92 -37.46
C GLU A 165 -14.46 9.63 -36.18
N ILE A 166 -14.64 10.62 -35.30
CA ILE A 166 -15.51 10.47 -34.12
C ILE A 166 -16.97 10.29 -34.54
N ASP A 167 -17.45 10.97 -35.58
CA ASP A 167 -18.79 10.73 -36.11
C ASP A 167 -18.94 9.30 -36.65
N ALA A 168 -17.94 8.82 -37.39
CA ALA A 168 -17.92 7.47 -37.95
C ALA A 168 -17.88 6.35 -36.89
N LEU A 169 -17.44 6.63 -35.66
CA LEU A 169 -17.59 5.70 -34.54
C LEU A 169 -19.06 5.33 -34.24
N TYR A 170 -20.03 6.13 -34.68
CA TYR A 170 -21.44 5.72 -34.68
C TYR A 170 -21.67 4.49 -35.57
N ASP A 171 -21.07 4.47 -36.76
CA ASP A 171 -21.21 3.37 -37.69
C ASP A 171 -20.48 2.12 -37.16
N VAL A 172 -19.31 2.31 -36.54
CA VAL A 172 -18.59 1.24 -35.81
C VAL A 172 -19.43 0.67 -34.67
N TYR A 173 -20.08 1.52 -33.87
CA TYR A 173 -21.01 1.09 -32.82
C TYR A 173 -22.14 0.22 -33.39
N THR A 174 -22.71 0.59 -34.54
CA THR A 174 -23.75 -0.23 -35.18
C THR A 174 -23.21 -1.53 -35.76
N ASP A 175 -22.00 -1.54 -36.32
CA ASP A 175 -21.33 -2.73 -36.84
C ASP A 175 -21.09 -3.76 -35.74
N VAL A 176 -20.55 -3.34 -34.59
CA VAL A 176 -20.35 -4.23 -33.43
C VAL A 176 -21.66 -4.89 -33.00
N ILE A 177 -22.75 -4.11 -32.96
CA ILE A 177 -24.08 -4.65 -32.62
C ILE A 177 -24.55 -5.65 -33.68
N ASN A 178 -24.38 -5.34 -34.96
CA ASN A 178 -24.81 -6.22 -36.05
C ASN A 178 -24.00 -7.52 -36.10
N LYS A 179 -22.69 -7.44 -35.85
CA LYS A 179 -21.74 -8.56 -35.96
C LYS A 179 -21.79 -9.47 -34.75
N TRP A 180 -21.83 -8.92 -33.54
CA TRP A 180 -21.72 -9.68 -32.30
C TRP A 180 -22.97 -9.66 -31.42
N GLY A 181 -23.98 -8.84 -31.74
CA GLY A 181 -25.18 -8.71 -30.92
C GLY A 181 -24.94 -8.05 -29.56
N ILE A 182 -23.76 -7.47 -29.33
CA ILE A 182 -23.38 -6.84 -28.06
C ILE A 182 -23.62 -5.34 -28.13
N LYS A 183 -24.32 -4.82 -27.12
CA LYS A 183 -24.63 -3.39 -26.98
C LYS A 183 -23.75 -2.67 -25.96
N ASP A 184 -23.06 -3.44 -25.11
CA ASP A 184 -22.19 -2.97 -24.04
C ASP A 184 -20.79 -2.72 -24.62
N ILE A 185 -20.55 -1.47 -25.02
CA ILE A 185 -19.37 -1.06 -25.80
C ILE A 185 -18.73 0.14 -25.11
N ILE A 186 -17.41 0.10 -24.90
CA ILE A 186 -16.61 1.27 -24.51
C ILE A 186 -15.84 1.70 -25.76
N LEU A 187 -16.04 2.94 -26.20
CA LEU A 187 -15.19 3.58 -27.21
C LEU A 187 -14.21 4.48 -26.47
N LEU A 188 -12.92 4.33 -26.71
CA LEU A 188 -11.88 4.98 -25.91
C LEU A 188 -10.59 5.26 -26.67
N GLY A 189 -9.86 6.27 -26.23
CA GLY A 189 -8.56 6.68 -26.79
C GLY A 189 -8.45 8.17 -27.01
N ASP A 190 -7.34 8.58 -27.62
CA ASP A 190 -7.10 9.94 -28.10
C ASP A 190 -7.96 10.24 -29.33
N PHE A 191 -9.10 10.87 -29.08
CA PHE A 191 -10.03 11.24 -30.13
C PHE A 191 -9.68 12.59 -30.75
N ASN A 192 -8.68 13.32 -30.26
CA ASN A 192 -8.46 14.73 -30.58
C ASN A 192 -9.76 15.56 -30.43
N ALA A 193 -10.59 15.20 -29.44
CA ALA A 193 -11.97 15.63 -29.31
C ALA A 193 -12.17 17.00 -28.64
N ASP A 194 -11.30 17.99 -28.90
CA ASP A 194 -11.46 19.32 -28.33
C ASP A 194 -10.66 20.40 -29.08
N CYS A 195 -10.63 21.61 -28.53
CA CYS A 195 -9.75 22.71 -28.92
C CYS A 195 -9.91 23.03 -30.42
N SER A 196 -8.82 23.08 -31.18
CA SER A 196 -8.87 23.43 -32.61
C SER A 196 -9.33 22.29 -33.51
N TYR A 197 -9.39 21.05 -33.01
CA TYR A 197 -9.69 19.86 -33.82
C TYR A 197 -11.19 19.56 -33.84
N VAL A 198 -11.87 19.68 -32.69
CA VAL A 198 -13.33 19.55 -32.59
C VAL A 198 -13.89 20.74 -31.81
N THR A 199 -14.42 21.70 -32.55
CA THR A 199 -15.00 22.91 -31.99
C THR A 199 -16.43 22.71 -31.50
N SER A 200 -16.93 23.61 -30.64
CA SER A 200 -18.29 23.53 -30.09
C SER A 200 -19.40 23.49 -31.15
N SER A 201 -19.17 24.05 -32.34
CA SER A 201 -20.13 24.04 -33.45
C SER A 201 -20.18 22.71 -34.22
N GLN A 202 -19.15 21.86 -34.09
CA GLN A 202 -19.08 20.55 -34.74
C GLN A 202 -19.72 19.44 -33.88
N TRP A 203 -19.81 19.61 -32.56
CA TRP A 203 -20.43 18.62 -31.67
C TRP A 203 -21.86 18.21 -32.06
N PRO A 204 -22.76 19.11 -32.49
CA PRO A 204 -24.09 18.73 -32.92
C PRO A 204 -24.14 17.82 -34.15
N SER A 205 -23.09 17.81 -35.00
CA SER A 205 -23.02 16.92 -36.18
C SER A 205 -22.44 15.54 -35.87
N ILE A 206 -21.84 15.34 -34.69
CA ILE A 206 -21.25 14.06 -34.29
C ILE A 206 -22.35 13.16 -33.71
N ARG A 207 -22.79 12.15 -34.45
CA ARG A 207 -23.88 11.25 -34.08
C ARG A 207 -23.62 10.52 -32.76
N LEU A 208 -22.39 10.11 -32.50
CA LEU A 208 -22.01 9.45 -31.25
C LEU A 208 -22.24 10.36 -30.02
N ARG A 209 -22.12 11.69 -30.18
CA ARG A 209 -22.29 12.65 -29.08
C ARG A 209 -23.73 12.78 -28.60
N SER A 210 -24.68 12.67 -29.53
CA SER A 210 -26.13 12.79 -29.25
C SER A 210 -26.82 11.43 -29.05
N LEU A 211 -26.09 10.33 -29.17
CA LEU A 211 -26.63 8.98 -29.04
C LEU A 211 -27.01 8.67 -27.59
N SER A 212 -28.31 8.62 -27.30
CA SER A 212 -28.86 8.36 -25.94
C SER A 212 -28.49 6.99 -25.36
N ALA A 213 -28.06 6.06 -26.20
CA ALA A 213 -27.54 4.76 -25.79
C ALA A 213 -26.15 4.86 -25.14
N CYS A 214 -25.44 5.96 -25.38
CA CYS A 214 -24.06 6.21 -24.96
C CYS A 214 -23.97 7.36 -23.96
N GLU A 215 -22.90 7.36 -23.19
CA GLU A 215 -22.57 8.39 -22.21
C GLU A 215 -21.08 8.71 -22.33
N TRP A 216 -20.77 9.99 -22.49
CA TRP A 216 -19.40 10.49 -22.53
C TRP A 216 -18.95 10.67 -21.08
N LEU A 217 -18.03 9.82 -20.64
CA LEU A 217 -17.63 9.75 -19.24
C LEU A 217 -16.56 10.78 -18.89
N ILE A 218 -15.67 11.10 -19.85
CA ILE A 218 -14.69 12.18 -19.73
C ILE A 218 -15.34 13.47 -20.27
N PRO A 219 -15.55 14.49 -19.42
CA PRO A 219 -16.24 15.72 -19.82
C PRO A 219 -15.34 16.60 -20.72
N ASP A 220 -15.95 17.52 -21.46
CA ASP A 220 -15.22 18.53 -22.27
C ASP A 220 -14.38 19.50 -21.42
N SER A 221 -14.62 19.56 -20.11
CA SER A 221 -13.85 20.40 -19.19
C SER A 221 -12.63 19.71 -18.61
N ALA A 222 -12.32 18.48 -19.06
CA ALA A 222 -11.15 17.76 -18.58
C ALA A 222 -9.92 18.16 -19.40
N ASP A 223 -8.80 18.40 -18.72
CA ASP A 223 -7.52 18.50 -19.39
C ASP A 223 -6.86 17.12 -19.44
N THR A 224 -6.66 16.62 -20.66
CA THR A 224 -6.02 15.31 -20.92
C THR A 224 -4.60 15.46 -21.46
N THR A 225 -4.07 16.68 -21.48
CA THR A 225 -2.72 16.99 -22.00
C THR A 225 -1.74 17.30 -20.88
N VAL A 226 -0.45 16.98 -21.09
CA VAL A 226 0.61 17.24 -20.10
C VAL A 226 1.13 18.67 -20.16
N ALA A 227 1.09 19.31 -21.33
CA ALA A 227 1.70 20.62 -21.51
C ALA A 227 0.84 21.73 -20.91
N ASP A 228 1.42 22.59 -20.05
CA ASP A 228 0.75 23.78 -19.48
C ASP A 228 0.19 24.77 -20.53
N SER A 229 0.66 24.66 -21.79
CA SER A 229 0.20 25.50 -22.89
C SER A 229 -1.14 25.06 -23.50
N THR A 230 -1.66 23.89 -23.10
CA THR A 230 -2.90 23.32 -23.59
C THR A 230 -3.82 22.96 -22.43
N ASP A 231 -5.13 23.04 -22.66
CA ASP A 231 -6.18 22.63 -21.75
C ASP A 231 -7.28 22.02 -22.64
N CYS A 232 -7.11 20.73 -22.96
CA CYS A 232 -7.88 20.07 -24.02
C CYS A 232 -8.32 18.67 -23.60
N ALA A 233 -9.61 18.37 -23.81
CA ALA A 233 -10.22 17.05 -23.61
C ALA A 233 -10.07 16.16 -24.87
N TYR A 234 -8.84 15.88 -25.29
CA TYR A 234 -8.55 15.03 -26.45
C TYR A 234 -8.89 13.56 -26.21
N ASP A 235 -8.45 13.01 -25.08
CA ASP A 235 -8.67 11.61 -24.72
C ASP A 235 -10.06 11.39 -24.12
N ARG A 236 -10.76 10.36 -24.57
CA ARG A 236 -12.16 10.14 -24.22
C ARG A 236 -12.44 8.70 -23.83
N ILE A 237 -13.48 8.55 -23.00
CA ILE A 237 -14.13 7.28 -22.73
C ILE A 237 -15.63 7.48 -22.92
N VAL A 238 -16.23 6.71 -23.81
CA VAL A 238 -17.66 6.71 -24.12
C VAL A 238 -18.24 5.33 -23.83
N ALA A 239 -19.14 5.23 -22.85
CA ALA A 239 -19.79 3.98 -22.49
C ALA A 239 -21.19 3.88 -23.10
N CYS A 240 -21.41 2.85 -23.92
CA CYS A 240 -22.67 2.54 -24.57
C CYS A 240 -23.30 1.26 -24.01
N GLY A 241 -24.63 1.22 -23.99
CA GLY A 241 -25.38 0.08 -23.46
C GLY A 241 -25.82 0.29 -22.01
N THR A 242 -27.05 -0.13 -21.70
CA THR A 242 -27.65 0.13 -20.39
C THR A 242 -26.98 -0.67 -19.28
N ALA A 243 -26.54 -1.90 -19.56
CA ALA A 243 -25.87 -2.73 -18.54
C ALA A 243 -24.49 -2.16 -18.22
N LEU A 244 -23.72 -1.79 -19.26
CA LEU A 244 -22.41 -1.16 -19.10
C LEU A 244 -22.49 0.15 -18.32
N ARG A 245 -23.35 1.10 -18.72
CA ARG A 245 -23.49 2.37 -18.02
C ARG A 245 -23.89 2.20 -16.56
N ARG A 246 -24.74 1.23 -16.24
CA ARG A 246 -25.09 0.91 -14.85
C ARG A 246 -23.93 0.29 -14.07
N ALA A 247 -23.04 -0.42 -14.76
CA ALA A 247 -21.85 -1.00 -14.18
C ALA A 247 -20.74 0.02 -13.95
N VAL A 248 -20.74 1.20 -14.56
CA VAL A 248 -19.78 2.26 -14.24
C VAL A 248 -19.91 2.68 -12.77
N VAL A 249 -18.79 2.77 -12.07
CA VAL A 249 -18.70 3.34 -10.72
C VAL A 249 -18.85 4.86 -10.84
N PRO A 250 -19.87 5.49 -10.21
CA PRO A 250 -20.08 6.93 -10.32
C PRO A 250 -18.85 7.72 -9.89
N GLY A 251 -18.44 8.71 -10.69
CA GLY A 251 -17.26 9.55 -10.41
C GLY A 251 -15.90 8.87 -10.61
N SER A 252 -15.85 7.61 -11.06
CA SER A 252 -14.58 6.91 -11.32
C SER A 252 -13.95 7.27 -12.66
N ALA A 253 -14.70 7.92 -13.56
CA ALA A 253 -14.17 8.36 -14.84
C ALA A 253 -13.37 9.65 -14.65
N THR A 254 -12.06 9.59 -14.85
CA THR A 254 -11.15 10.71 -14.57
C THR A 254 -9.90 10.65 -15.44
N VAL A 255 -9.09 11.71 -15.38
CA VAL A 255 -7.74 11.78 -15.92
C VAL A 255 -6.74 11.33 -14.85
N ASN A 256 -5.81 10.44 -15.20
CA ASN A 256 -4.68 10.07 -14.36
C ASN A 256 -3.52 11.04 -14.60
N ASN A 257 -3.46 12.12 -13.81
CA ASN A 257 -2.37 13.09 -13.88
C ASN A 257 -1.10 12.51 -13.22
N PHE A 258 -0.36 11.70 -13.99
CA PHE A 258 0.84 11.01 -13.50
C PHE A 258 1.99 11.98 -13.17
N GLU A 259 2.02 13.17 -13.78
CA GLU A 259 2.98 14.22 -13.44
C GLU A 259 2.83 14.63 -11.98
N LYS A 260 1.61 15.00 -11.56
CA LYS A 260 1.31 15.35 -10.16
C LYS A 260 1.49 14.16 -9.23
N LYS A 261 1.06 12.96 -9.68
CA LYS A 261 1.10 11.75 -8.87
C LYS A 261 2.51 11.30 -8.53
N PHE A 262 3.44 11.39 -9.48
CA PHE A 262 4.84 10.99 -9.30
C PHE A 262 5.77 12.19 -9.06
N HIS A 263 5.20 13.37 -8.82
CA HIS A 263 5.94 14.62 -8.58
C HIS A 263 7.00 14.93 -9.65
N LEU A 264 6.66 14.63 -10.91
CA LEU A 264 7.56 14.85 -12.04
C LEU A 264 7.64 16.34 -12.39
N GLN A 265 8.79 16.77 -12.90
CA GLN A 265 8.86 18.03 -13.63
C GLN A 265 8.18 17.83 -14.99
N MET A 266 7.52 18.87 -15.52
CA MET A 266 6.83 18.80 -16.81
C MET A 266 7.73 18.24 -17.94
N LYS A 267 9.03 18.57 -17.96
CA LYS A 267 9.98 18.02 -18.94
C LYS A 267 10.08 16.48 -18.89
N ASP A 268 10.00 15.90 -17.69
CA ASP A 268 10.15 14.47 -17.45
C ASP A 268 8.81 13.77 -17.72
N ALA A 269 7.69 14.43 -17.39
CA ALA A 269 6.37 13.99 -17.79
C ALA A 269 6.22 13.94 -19.33
N LEU A 270 6.67 14.99 -20.04
CA LEU A 270 6.70 15.04 -21.51
C LEU A 270 7.64 14.01 -22.14
N ALA A 271 8.64 13.51 -21.41
CA ALA A 271 9.46 12.40 -21.88
C ALA A 271 8.68 11.07 -21.88
N VAL A 272 7.74 10.91 -20.93
CA VAL A 272 6.80 9.78 -20.85
C VAL A 272 5.74 9.90 -21.94
N SER A 273 4.94 10.97 -21.93
CA SER A 273 3.96 11.28 -22.97
C SER A 273 3.52 12.76 -22.89
N ASP A 274 2.93 13.27 -23.96
CA ASP A 274 2.22 14.56 -23.97
C ASP A 274 0.72 14.45 -23.65
N HIS A 275 0.22 13.23 -23.44
CA HIS A 275 -1.13 12.95 -22.98
C HIS A 275 -1.13 12.32 -21.58
N PHE A 276 -2.20 12.54 -20.81
CA PHE A 276 -2.49 11.78 -19.59
C PHE A 276 -3.43 10.61 -19.91
N PRO A 277 -3.29 9.45 -19.24
CA PRO A 277 -4.29 8.39 -19.34
C PRO A 277 -5.66 8.87 -18.89
N VAL A 278 -6.71 8.45 -19.61
CA VAL A 278 -8.10 8.52 -19.14
C VAL A 278 -8.53 7.16 -18.62
N GLU A 279 -9.30 7.14 -17.54
CA GLU A 279 -9.64 5.91 -16.84
C GLU A 279 -11.08 5.87 -16.36
N VAL A 280 -11.60 4.66 -16.13
CA VAL A 280 -12.92 4.39 -15.54
C VAL A 280 -12.91 3.07 -14.78
N THR A 281 -13.74 2.94 -13.73
CA THR A 281 -13.90 1.68 -12.98
C THR A 281 -15.29 1.06 -13.21
N LEU A 282 -15.33 -0.24 -13.48
CA LEU A 282 -16.54 -1.04 -13.57
C LEU A 282 -16.81 -1.83 -12.28
N LYS A 283 -18.07 -1.84 -11.85
CA LYS A 283 -18.58 -2.55 -10.67
C LYS A 283 -18.42 -4.05 -10.81
N ALA A 284 -17.99 -4.67 -9.72
CA ALA A 284 -18.01 -6.11 -9.56
C ALA A 284 -19.43 -6.70 -9.50
N HIS A 285 -19.54 -7.94 -9.94
CA HIS A 285 -20.76 -8.74 -9.90
C HIS A 285 -20.89 -9.50 -8.58
N ILE A 286 -21.90 -9.12 -7.80
CA ILE A 286 -22.25 -9.81 -6.57
C ILE A 286 -23.15 -11.00 -6.93
N ASN A 287 -22.60 -12.22 -6.94
CA ASN A 287 -23.32 -13.41 -7.40
C ASN A 287 -24.17 -14.04 -6.28
N SER A 288 -25.50 -13.90 -6.32
CA SER A 288 -26.45 -14.38 -5.29
C SER A 288 -26.47 -15.90 -5.07
N GLY A 289 -25.98 -16.70 -6.05
CA GLY A 289 -25.82 -18.15 -5.91
C GLY A 289 -24.59 -18.55 -5.09
N ARG A 290 -23.48 -17.82 -5.29
CA ARG A 290 -22.28 -17.93 -4.44
C ARG A 290 -22.63 -17.53 -3.01
N MET A 291 -23.56 -16.60 -2.83
CA MET A 291 -24.14 -16.22 -1.54
C MET A 291 -24.80 -17.40 -0.81
N ARG A 292 -25.36 -18.44 -1.44
CA ARG A 292 -25.97 -19.58 -0.71
C ARG A 292 -24.94 -20.60 -0.21
N THR A 293 -23.92 -20.90 -1.01
CA THR A 293 -22.81 -21.76 -0.58
C THR A 293 -21.91 -21.00 0.39
N VAL A 294 -21.70 -19.71 0.17
CA VAL A 294 -21.05 -18.77 1.11
C VAL A 294 -21.92 -18.54 2.34
N ILE A 295 -23.26 -18.57 2.29
CA ILE A 295 -24.12 -18.53 3.50
C ILE A 295 -24.06 -19.87 4.23
N LEU A 296 -23.95 -21.02 3.57
CA LEU A 296 -23.84 -22.32 4.25
C LEU A 296 -22.43 -22.52 4.84
N GLU A 297 -21.40 -22.17 4.08
CA GLU A 297 -20.01 -22.14 4.52
C GLU A 297 -19.76 -21.02 5.53
N LEU A 298 -20.40 -19.84 5.44
CA LEU A 298 -20.44 -18.82 6.51
C LEU A 298 -21.47 -19.11 7.60
N SER A 299 -22.35 -20.09 7.50
CA SER A 299 -23.14 -20.55 8.64
C SER A 299 -22.29 -21.53 9.46
N LEU A 300 -21.53 -22.39 8.78
CA LEU A 300 -20.44 -23.15 9.40
C LEU A 300 -19.30 -22.23 9.87
N LEU A 301 -18.98 -21.17 9.13
CA LEU A 301 -18.01 -20.14 9.52
C LEU A 301 -18.60 -19.17 10.51
N ALA A 302 -19.91 -18.97 10.69
CA ALA A 302 -20.51 -18.14 11.75
C ALA A 302 -20.67 -18.94 13.04
N VAL A 303 -20.86 -20.26 12.94
CA VAL A 303 -20.64 -21.17 14.07
C VAL A 303 -19.14 -21.26 14.41
N ALA A 304 -18.24 -21.09 13.44
CA ALA A 304 -16.78 -20.97 13.66
C ALA A 304 -16.24 -19.52 13.84
N LEU A 305 -17.03 -18.46 13.59
CA LEU A 305 -16.75 -17.01 13.75
C LEU A 305 -17.54 -16.44 14.94
N LEU A 306 -18.34 -17.29 15.59
CA LEU A 306 -18.50 -17.25 17.04
C LEU A 306 -17.18 -17.58 17.76
N CYS A 307 -16.11 -17.95 17.03
CA CYS A 307 -14.75 -17.68 17.47
C CYS A 307 -14.29 -16.32 16.90
N PRO A 308 -13.92 -15.35 17.74
CA PRO A 308 -13.48 -14.04 17.27
C PRO A 308 -12.23 -14.22 16.38
N ALA A 309 -12.15 -13.48 15.27
CA ALA A 309 -10.85 -13.13 14.72
C ALA A 309 -10.10 -12.43 15.86
N THR A 310 -9.14 -13.13 16.47
CA THR A 310 -8.44 -12.63 17.64
C THR A 310 -7.66 -11.40 17.21
N ALA A 311 -8.14 -10.21 17.55
CA ALA A 311 -7.35 -8.98 17.48
C ALA A 311 -5.96 -9.27 18.08
N LYS A 312 -4.88 -8.87 17.43
CA LYS A 312 -3.54 -9.15 17.94
C LYS A 312 -3.00 -7.85 18.54
N LEU A 313 -2.57 -7.90 19.80
CA LEU A 313 -1.93 -6.78 20.47
C LEU A 313 -0.46 -6.73 20.02
N SER A 314 -0.04 -5.66 19.35
CA SER A 314 1.34 -5.48 18.87
C SER A 314 2.14 -4.67 19.89
N ILE A 315 3.26 -5.24 20.35
CA ILE A 315 4.14 -4.65 21.36
C ILE A 315 5.55 -4.52 20.78
N GLY A 316 6.20 -3.37 21.00
CA GLY A 316 7.58 -3.14 20.55
C GLY A 316 8.48 -2.51 21.61
N ALA A 317 9.79 -2.60 21.39
CA ALA A 317 10.80 -1.77 22.05
C ALA A 317 11.74 -1.20 20.99
N PHE A 318 12.07 0.09 21.12
CA PHE A 318 12.89 0.82 20.17
C PHE A 318 13.85 1.76 20.90
N ASN A 319 15.14 1.47 20.84
CA ASN A 319 16.17 2.45 21.15
C ASN A 319 16.26 3.45 19.98
N ILE A 320 15.86 4.70 20.22
CA ILE A 320 15.97 5.78 19.23
C ILE A 320 17.15 6.64 19.64
N GLN A 321 18.27 6.47 18.93
CA GLN A 321 19.56 7.05 19.30
C GLN A 321 19.45 8.53 19.70
N SER A 322 19.74 8.89 20.94
CA SER A 322 19.66 10.27 21.44
C SER A 322 18.37 11.01 21.05
N PHE A 323 17.20 10.39 21.27
CA PHE A 323 15.91 11.02 21.02
C PHE A 323 15.73 12.31 21.83
N GLY A 324 15.33 13.39 21.17
CA GLY A 324 15.13 14.72 21.75
C GLY A 324 14.85 15.76 20.67
N ASP A 325 14.90 17.05 21.03
CA ASP A 325 14.47 18.15 20.15
C ASP A 325 15.16 18.14 18.78
N THR A 326 16.46 17.80 18.74
CA THR A 326 17.22 17.78 17.49
C THR A 326 16.66 16.74 16.51
N LYS A 327 16.20 15.59 17.00
CA LYS A 327 15.57 14.57 16.14
C LYS A 327 14.20 15.00 15.68
N MET A 328 13.37 15.55 16.57
CA MET A 328 12.02 16.01 16.20
C MET A 328 12.03 17.23 15.27
N ALA A 329 13.05 18.10 15.36
CA ALA A 329 13.22 19.22 14.46
C ALA A 329 13.59 18.81 13.02
N ASN A 330 14.16 17.61 12.82
CA ASN A 330 14.38 17.05 11.50
C ASN A 330 13.10 16.34 11.03
N LYS A 331 12.38 16.99 10.11
CA LYS A 331 11.07 16.52 9.63
C LYS A 331 11.10 15.12 9.03
N GLU A 332 12.11 14.81 8.23
CA GLU A 332 12.22 13.49 7.55
C GLU A 332 12.43 12.39 8.59
N VAL A 333 13.33 12.62 9.56
CA VAL A 333 13.58 11.68 10.67
C VAL A 333 12.35 11.53 11.56
N ALA A 334 11.70 12.64 11.93
CA ALA A 334 10.51 12.64 12.78
C ALA A 334 9.35 11.86 12.11
N GLU A 335 9.11 12.07 10.81
CA GLU A 335 8.08 11.35 10.06
C GLU A 335 8.32 9.85 10.05
N ILE A 336 9.57 9.41 9.85
CA ILE A 336 9.91 7.98 9.92
C ILE A 336 9.65 7.44 11.33
N ILE A 337 10.10 8.13 12.39
CA ILE A 337 9.86 7.73 13.79
C ILE A 337 8.36 7.56 14.03
N ILE A 338 7.53 8.52 13.61
CA ILE A 338 6.07 8.46 13.78
C ILE A 338 5.50 7.23 13.06
N ASN A 339 5.87 7.00 11.80
CA ASN A 339 5.40 5.85 11.04
C ASN A 339 5.84 4.51 11.64
N VAL A 340 7.02 4.43 12.26
CA VAL A 340 7.44 3.26 13.04
C VAL A 340 6.54 3.06 14.26
N LEU A 341 6.29 4.11 15.04
CA LEU A 341 5.52 4.02 16.29
C LEU A 341 4.03 3.72 16.06
N LEU A 342 3.44 4.18 14.95
CA LEU A 342 2.06 3.90 14.54
C LEU A 342 1.75 2.40 14.38
N ARG A 343 2.77 1.54 14.28
CA ARG A 343 2.62 0.09 14.15
C ARG A 343 2.21 -0.58 15.46
N TYR A 344 2.48 0.04 16.61
CA TYR A 344 2.38 -0.60 17.91
C TYR A 344 1.15 -0.14 18.68
N ASP A 345 0.56 -1.07 19.42
CA ASP A 345 -0.47 -0.76 20.41
C ASP A 345 0.17 -0.33 21.73
N VAL A 346 1.36 -0.86 22.05
CA VAL A 346 2.24 -0.40 23.14
C VAL A 346 3.69 -0.47 22.68
N VAL A 347 4.46 0.58 22.86
CA VAL A 347 5.89 0.61 22.51
C VAL A 347 6.72 1.29 23.59
N LEU A 348 7.84 0.67 23.93
CA LEU A 348 8.90 1.28 24.74
C LEU A 348 9.85 2.06 23.81
N VAL A 349 10.06 3.33 24.08
CA VAL A 349 11.11 4.17 23.48
C VAL A 349 12.21 4.40 24.53
N GLN A 350 13.46 4.21 24.12
CA GLN A 350 14.66 4.35 24.97
C GLN A 350 15.58 5.45 24.42
N GLU A 351 16.56 5.84 25.23
CA GLU A 351 17.47 6.97 24.98
C GLU A 351 16.76 8.33 24.79
N VAL A 352 15.64 8.53 25.49
CA VAL A 352 14.91 9.80 25.53
C VAL A 352 15.69 10.81 26.38
N ARG A 353 16.20 11.86 25.75
CA ARG A 353 17.01 12.92 26.34
C ARG A 353 16.30 14.27 26.17
N ASP A 354 15.22 14.43 26.93
CA ASP A 354 14.25 15.51 26.75
C ASP A 354 13.73 16.03 28.10
N SER A 355 14.57 16.75 28.86
CA SER A 355 14.30 17.06 30.27
C SER A 355 13.07 17.95 30.53
N ASP A 356 12.66 18.74 29.54
CA ASP A 356 11.49 19.64 29.55
C ASP A 356 10.30 19.08 28.75
N LEU A 357 10.44 17.86 28.21
CA LEU A 357 9.40 17.13 27.48
C LEU A 357 8.93 17.80 26.18
N SER A 358 9.71 18.71 25.60
CA SER A 358 9.31 19.39 24.36
C SER A 358 9.26 18.42 23.18
N ALA A 359 10.28 17.59 23.02
CA ALA A 359 10.32 16.60 21.94
C ALA A 359 9.25 15.52 22.12
N VAL A 360 8.99 15.07 23.35
CA VAL A 360 7.92 14.11 23.66
C VAL A 360 6.54 14.72 23.37
N THR A 361 6.33 15.99 23.74
CA THR A 361 5.08 16.69 23.45
C THR A 361 4.84 16.80 21.94
N GLU A 362 5.86 17.23 21.19
CA GLU A 362 5.78 17.32 19.73
C GLU A 362 5.54 15.94 19.08
N LEU A 363 6.24 14.89 19.55
CA LEU A 363 6.03 13.52 19.09
C LEU A 363 4.58 13.07 19.28
N MET A 364 4.02 13.28 20.47
CA MET A 364 2.66 12.85 20.80
C MET A 364 1.60 13.63 20.02
N GLU A 365 1.81 14.92 19.75
CA GLU A 365 0.94 15.73 18.90
C GLU A 365 0.93 15.21 17.46
N GLN A 366 2.10 14.96 16.88
CA GLN A 366 2.21 14.45 15.51
C GLN A 366 1.69 13.01 15.40
N LEU A 367 2.00 12.14 16.36
CA LEU A 367 1.52 10.75 16.39
C LEU A 367 -0.02 10.68 16.49
N ASN A 368 -0.64 11.48 17.37
CA ASN A 368 -2.09 11.54 17.48
C ASN A 368 -2.75 12.19 16.26
N SER A 369 -2.07 13.13 15.59
CA SER A 369 -2.58 13.73 14.36
C SER A 369 -2.58 12.74 13.18
N ALA A 370 -1.64 11.80 13.17
CA ALA A 370 -1.52 10.77 12.13
C ALA A 370 -2.36 9.49 12.42
N SER A 371 -2.84 9.30 13.64
CA SER A 371 -3.54 8.09 14.08
C SER A 371 -5.06 8.27 14.15
N SER A 372 -5.81 7.20 13.82
CA SER A 372 -7.24 7.12 14.14
C SER A 372 -7.54 6.64 15.56
N SER A 373 -6.55 6.07 16.25
CA SER A 373 -6.63 5.63 17.65
C SER A 373 -5.85 6.58 18.56
N PRO A 374 -6.43 7.03 19.67
CA PRO A 374 -5.77 7.96 20.59
C PRO A 374 -4.60 7.29 21.34
N TYR A 375 -3.42 7.87 21.21
CA TYR A 375 -2.22 7.52 21.95
C TYR A 375 -2.05 8.40 23.19
N ASP A 376 -1.59 7.77 24.25
CA ASP A 376 -1.16 8.40 25.50
C ASP A 376 0.19 7.79 25.92
N TYR A 377 0.83 8.34 26.96
CA TYR A 377 2.15 7.88 27.38
C TYR A 377 2.38 7.90 28.88
N GLU A 378 3.32 7.08 29.32
CA GLU A 378 3.92 7.10 30.66
C GLU A 378 5.43 7.24 30.51
N ILE A 379 6.05 8.12 31.29
CA ILE A 379 7.48 8.42 31.19
C ILE A 379 8.15 8.38 32.56
N SER A 380 9.37 7.83 32.61
CA SER A 380 10.18 7.87 33.82
C SER A 380 10.74 9.26 34.10
N GLY A 381 11.24 9.48 35.32
CA GLY A 381 12.19 10.58 35.55
C GLY A 381 13.54 10.32 34.84
N PRO A 382 14.46 11.30 34.82
CA PRO A 382 15.80 11.11 34.26
C PRO A 382 16.63 10.09 35.06
N LEU A 383 17.12 9.05 34.39
CA LEU A 383 17.89 7.92 34.93
C LEU A 383 19.28 7.88 34.30
N GLY A 384 20.29 7.42 35.03
CA GLY A 384 21.68 7.35 34.54
C GLY A 384 22.68 7.55 35.68
N ARG A 385 23.92 7.08 35.53
CA ARG A 385 25.02 7.48 36.40
C ARG A 385 25.61 8.79 35.86
N GLU A 386 25.97 9.71 36.75
CA GLU A 386 26.59 11.01 36.41
C GLU A 386 25.69 11.96 35.58
N ASN A 387 26.26 12.67 34.60
CA ASN A 387 25.62 13.78 33.87
C ASN A 387 24.78 13.31 32.67
N TYR A 388 25.03 12.11 32.17
CA TYR A 388 24.30 11.57 31.04
C TYR A 388 23.07 10.84 31.58
N LYS A 389 21.89 11.41 31.31
CA LYS A 389 20.59 10.89 31.76
C LYS A 389 19.69 10.64 30.56
N GLU A 390 18.89 9.60 30.68
CA GLU A 390 17.86 9.21 29.73
C GLU A 390 16.55 8.91 30.47
N MET A 391 15.45 8.80 29.73
CA MET A 391 14.17 8.37 30.26
C MET A 391 13.64 7.17 29.47
N TYR A 392 12.84 6.34 30.14
CA TYR A 392 12.01 5.33 29.48
C TYR A 392 10.65 5.97 29.16
N LEU A 393 10.23 5.88 27.91
CA LEU A 393 8.93 6.39 27.45
C LEU A 393 8.08 5.23 26.93
N PHE A 394 6.98 4.94 27.58
CA PHE A 394 5.98 4.01 27.07
C PHE A 394 4.86 4.77 26.37
N ILE A 395 4.63 4.48 25.10
CA ILE A 395 3.55 5.05 24.29
C ILE A 395 2.52 3.94 24.05
N TYR A 396 1.23 4.21 24.26
CA TYR A 396 0.18 3.20 24.14
C TYR A 396 -1.15 3.75 23.60
N ARG A 397 -1.88 2.90 22.89
CA ARG A 397 -3.25 3.19 22.42
C ARG A 397 -4.25 3.01 23.55
N THR A 398 -4.92 4.09 23.92
CA THR A 398 -5.86 4.13 25.06
C THR A 398 -7.17 3.37 24.83
N ASP A 399 -7.52 3.10 23.57
CA ASP A 399 -8.65 2.26 23.19
C ASP A 399 -8.32 0.75 23.21
N VAL A 400 -7.05 0.40 23.37
CA VAL A 400 -6.56 -0.99 23.36
C VAL A 400 -6.01 -1.43 24.72
N VAL A 401 -5.25 -0.57 25.39
CA VAL A 401 -4.55 -0.84 26.64
C VAL A 401 -4.78 0.31 27.63
N SER A 402 -4.93 -0.05 28.90
CA SER A 402 -4.97 0.91 30.02
C SER A 402 -3.83 0.63 31.00
N VAL A 403 -3.10 1.67 31.40
CA VAL A 403 -2.11 1.59 32.48
C VAL A 403 -2.85 1.41 33.81
N VAL A 404 -2.49 0.38 34.56
CA VAL A 404 -3.07 0.05 35.86
C VAL A 404 -2.24 0.65 36.99
N ASP A 405 -0.92 0.55 36.88
CA ASP A 405 0.04 1.04 37.87
C ASP A 405 1.42 1.19 37.22
N THR A 406 2.26 2.03 37.82
CA THR A 406 3.65 2.22 37.41
C THR A 406 4.58 2.04 38.62
N TYR A 407 5.82 1.61 38.36
CA TYR A 407 6.78 1.37 39.44
C TYR A 407 8.21 1.58 38.97
N GLN A 408 8.88 2.61 39.49
CA GLN A 408 10.32 2.73 39.38
C GLN A 408 10.99 1.72 40.33
N TYR A 409 11.74 0.75 39.79
CA TYR A 409 12.42 -0.25 40.60
C TYR A 409 13.39 0.42 41.59
N GLU A 410 13.28 0.05 42.86
CA GLU A 410 14.20 0.53 43.90
C GLU A 410 15.51 -0.23 43.81
N ASP A 411 16.59 0.47 43.48
CA ASP A 411 17.92 -0.11 43.31
C ASP A 411 18.90 0.39 44.37
N PRO A 412 18.78 -0.05 45.64
CA PRO A 412 19.62 0.43 46.73
C PRO A 412 21.09 -0.03 46.62
N GLN A 413 21.37 -1.01 45.76
CA GLN A 413 22.72 -1.49 45.49
C GLN A 413 23.34 -0.82 44.25
N ASP A 414 22.61 0.10 43.60
CA ASP A 414 23.03 0.85 42.41
C ASP A 414 23.57 -0.07 41.30
N VAL A 415 22.88 -1.20 41.07
CA VAL A 415 23.28 -2.20 40.07
C VAL A 415 23.02 -1.69 38.65
N PHE A 416 21.87 -1.07 38.43
CA PHE A 416 21.43 -0.56 37.14
C PHE A 416 21.91 0.87 36.95
N SER A 417 22.53 1.14 35.80
CA SER A 417 22.80 2.52 35.39
C SER A 417 21.49 3.29 35.18
N ARG A 418 20.46 2.60 34.65
CA ARG A 418 19.10 3.12 34.46
C ARG A 418 18.09 2.12 35.00
N ALA A 419 17.79 2.21 36.29
CA ALA A 419 16.85 1.31 36.98
C ALA A 419 15.51 1.19 36.22
N PRO A 420 14.92 -0.01 36.07
CA PRO A 420 13.69 -0.20 35.29
C PRO A 420 12.50 0.64 35.76
N PHE A 421 11.86 1.36 34.83
CA PHE A 421 10.56 2.02 35.02
C PHE A 421 9.44 1.10 34.54
N ILE A 422 8.80 0.38 35.46
CA ILE A 422 7.96 -0.77 35.15
C ILE A 422 6.51 -0.34 34.95
N LEU A 423 5.87 -0.86 33.91
CA LEU A 423 4.47 -0.58 33.58
C LEU A 423 3.59 -1.81 33.76
N ARG A 424 2.56 -1.71 34.61
CA ARG A 424 1.51 -2.74 34.73
C ARG A 424 0.33 -2.31 33.85
N VAL A 425 -0.04 -3.17 32.91
CA VAL A 425 -1.06 -2.84 31.91
C VAL A 425 -2.19 -3.87 31.87
N SER A 426 -3.40 -3.37 31.65
CA SER A 426 -4.58 -4.17 31.34
C SER A 426 -4.88 -4.06 29.85
N ALA A 427 -4.96 -5.20 29.18
CA ALA A 427 -5.34 -5.35 27.79
C ALA A 427 -6.53 -6.32 27.72
N PRO A 428 -7.78 -5.84 27.93
CA PRO A 428 -8.95 -6.69 28.05
C PRO A 428 -9.22 -7.56 26.82
N SER A 429 -8.72 -7.14 25.65
CA SER A 429 -8.76 -7.92 24.41
C SER A 429 -7.78 -9.11 24.48
N ALA A 430 -6.52 -8.90 24.89
CA ALA A 430 -5.48 -9.93 24.95
C ALA A 430 -5.86 -11.17 25.80
N LYS A 431 -5.41 -12.37 25.42
CA LYS A 431 -5.60 -13.61 26.20
C LYS A 431 -5.02 -13.49 27.61
N VAL A 432 -3.88 -12.80 27.74
CA VAL A 432 -3.21 -12.57 29.02
C VAL A 432 -4.01 -11.64 29.95
N LYS A 433 -4.87 -10.77 29.40
CA LYS A 433 -5.70 -9.74 30.07
C LYS A 433 -4.94 -8.66 30.82
N GLU A 434 -3.90 -9.04 31.56
CA GLU A 434 -3.10 -8.14 32.37
C GLU A 434 -1.68 -8.68 32.48
N PHE A 435 -0.69 -7.82 32.27
CA PHE A 435 0.73 -8.19 32.26
C PHE A 435 1.60 -6.97 32.59
N VAL A 436 2.88 -7.22 32.80
CA VAL A 436 3.86 -6.20 33.18
C VAL A 436 4.92 -6.05 32.09
N LEU A 437 5.25 -4.81 31.74
CA LEU A 437 6.35 -4.42 30.86
C LEU A 437 7.51 -3.93 31.71
N VAL A 438 8.69 -4.54 31.54
CA VAL A 438 9.90 -4.23 32.31
C VAL A 438 10.98 -3.77 31.33
N PRO A 439 11.25 -2.45 31.25
CA PRO A 439 12.25 -1.95 30.34
C PRO A 439 13.67 -2.19 30.88
N LEU A 440 14.62 -2.39 29.99
CA LEU A 440 16.05 -2.23 30.30
C LEU A 440 16.76 -1.65 29.09
N HIS A 441 17.44 -0.53 29.28
CA HIS A 441 18.54 -0.07 28.43
C HIS A 441 19.81 -0.23 29.26
N SER A 442 20.56 -1.31 29.07
CA SER A 442 21.70 -1.63 29.93
C SER A 442 22.90 -0.74 29.63
N ALA A 443 23.76 -0.45 30.61
CA ALA A 443 25.08 0.08 30.27
C ALA A 443 25.92 -1.02 29.56
N PRO A 444 26.53 -0.76 28.39
CA PRO A 444 27.17 -1.81 27.59
C PRO A 444 28.26 -2.60 28.34
N HIS A 445 29.04 -1.93 29.19
CA HIS A 445 30.10 -2.56 29.98
C HIS A 445 29.61 -3.30 31.24
N ASP A 446 28.37 -3.06 31.65
CA ASP A 446 27.72 -3.72 32.79
C ASP A 446 26.58 -4.65 32.35
N ALA A 447 26.42 -4.89 31.03
CA ALA A 447 25.29 -5.61 30.44
C ALA A 447 25.04 -6.98 31.11
N VAL A 448 26.09 -7.78 31.33
CA VAL A 448 25.98 -9.08 32.00
C VAL A 448 25.34 -8.94 33.39
N THR A 449 25.79 -7.95 34.17
CA THR A 449 25.32 -7.70 35.54
C THR A 449 23.89 -7.16 35.54
N GLU A 450 23.58 -6.19 34.69
CA GLU A 450 22.24 -5.58 34.64
C GLU A 450 21.19 -6.57 34.10
N ILE A 451 21.51 -7.39 33.09
CA ILE A 451 20.59 -8.42 32.59
C ILE A 451 20.37 -9.50 33.66
N ASP A 452 21.40 -9.92 34.41
CA ASP A 452 21.24 -10.86 35.52
C ASP A 452 20.31 -10.29 36.61
N ALA A 453 20.48 -9.01 36.95
CA ALA A 453 19.69 -8.32 37.97
C ALA A 453 18.19 -8.19 37.61
N LEU A 454 17.80 -8.31 36.34
CA LEU A 454 16.38 -8.41 35.96
C LEU A 454 15.69 -9.62 36.59
N TYR A 455 16.43 -10.65 37.01
CA TYR A 455 15.88 -11.75 37.82
C TYR A 455 15.40 -11.26 39.19
N ASP A 456 16.10 -10.32 39.82
CA ASP A 456 15.69 -9.75 41.11
C ASP A 456 14.51 -8.79 40.93
N VAL A 457 14.47 -8.06 39.80
CA VAL A 457 13.30 -7.27 39.39
C VAL A 457 12.06 -8.15 39.20
N TYR A 458 12.21 -9.32 38.56
CA TYR A 458 11.15 -10.33 38.46
C TYR A 458 10.62 -10.72 39.85
N LEU A 459 11.50 -11.00 40.82
CA LEU A 459 11.07 -11.35 42.18
C LEU A 459 10.36 -10.19 42.88
N ALA A 460 10.83 -8.96 42.72
CA ALA A 460 10.21 -7.78 43.31
C ALA A 460 8.81 -7.51 42.74
N ILE A 461 8.59 -7.73 41.45
CA ILE A 461 7.27 -7.58 40.84
C ILE A 461 6.30 -8.67 41.35
N ILE A 462 6.78 -9.90 41.53
CA ILE A 462 5.99 -10.97 42.15
C ILE A 462 5.55 -10.57 43.56
N ASP A 463 6.47 -10.04 44.38
CA ASP A 463 6.16 -9.61 45.75
C ASP A 463 5.18 -8.42 45.76
N LYS A 464 5.41 -7.43 44.89
CA LYS A 464 4.63 -6.18 44.83
C LYS A 464 3.21 -6.37 44.31
N TRP A 465 3.05 -7.09 43.19
CA TRP A 465 1.76 -7.18 42.48
C TRP A 465 1.18 -8.59 42.41
N GLY A 466 1.93 -9.63 42.79
CA GLY A 466 1.49 -11.02 42.67
C GLY A 466 1.27 -11.48 41.23
N ILE A 467 1.89 -10.81 40.25
CA ILE A 467 1.75 -11.11 38.82
C ILE A 467 3.01 -11.80 38.33
N ASP A 468 2.86 -12.94 37.63
CA ASP A 468 3.97 -13.68 37.01
C ASP A 468 4.09 -13.45 35.48
N ASN A 469 3.14 -12.73 34.88
CA ASN A 469 3.07 -12.47 33.45
C ASN A 469 3.84 -11.20 33.12
N MET A 470 5.13 -11.33 32.82
CA MET A 470 6.02 -10.19 32.56
C MET A 470 6.73 -10.34 31.21
N MET A 471 6.90 -9.21 30.55
CA MET A 471 7.70 -9.04 29.34
C MET A 471 8.81 -8.05 29.64
N PHE A 472 10.05 -8.51 29.56
CA PHE A 472 11.26 -7.70 29.64
C PHE A 472 11.66 -7.34 28.22
N LEU A 473 11.91 -6.06 27.95
CA LEU A 473 12.13 -5.58 26.59
C LEU A 473 13.04 -4.34 26.55
N GLY A 474 13.80 -4.20 25.48
CA GLY A 474 14.70 -3.06 25.24
C GLY A 474 16.09 -3.46 24.75
N ASP A 475 16.96 -2.47 24.62
CA ASP A 475 18.38 -2.62 24.32
C ASP A 475 19.15 -3.16 25.53
N PHE A 476 19.34 -4.47 25.55
CA PHE A 476 20.06 -5.15 26.62
C PHE A 476 21.57 -5.20 26.35
N ASN A 477 22.05 -4.66 25.22
CA ASN A 477 23.43 -4.86 24.75
C ASN A 477 23.83 -6.35 24.80
N ALA A 478 22.88 -7.25 24.54
CA ALA A 478 22.96 -8.65 24.90
C ALA A 478 23.66 -9.54 23.86
N ASP A 479 24.76 -9.08 23.27
CA ASP A 479 25.53 -9.85 22.30
C ASP A 479 26.95 -9.29 22.09
N CYS A 480 27.68 -9.85 21.13
CA CYS A 480 28.95 -9.36 20.61
C CYS A 480 29.99 -9.19 21.72
N SER A 481 30.59 -8.01 21.85
CA SER A 481 31.64 -7.76 22.84
C SER A 481 31.12 -7.56 24.27
N TYR A 482 29.83 -7.26 24.42
CA TYR A 482 29.23 -6.88 25.70
C TYR A 482 28.72 -8.09 26.50
N VAL A 483 28.13 -9.07 25.81
CA VAL A 483 27.75 -10.35 26.41
C VAL A 483 28.28 -11.48 25.53
N GLN A 484 29.36 -12.11 25.97
CA GLN A 484 30.01 -13.19 25.21
C GLN A 484 29.36 -14.53 25.52
N ARG A 485 29.65 -15.53 24.69
CA ARG A 485 29.10 -16.89 24.82
C ARG A 485 29.28 -17.51 26.23
N GLY A 486 30.38 -17.20 26.91
CA GLY A 486 30.67 -17.70 28.26
C GLY A 486 29.80 -17.05 29.35
N ASP A 487 29.42 -15.79 29.16
CA ASP A 487 28.72 -14.97 30.15
C ASP A 487 27.26 -15.39 30.32
N TRP A 488 26.64 -15.99 29.29
CA TRP A 488 25.27 -16.48 29.37
C TRP A 488 25.01 -17.47 30.50
N SER A 489 26.05 -18.19 30.95
CA SER A 489 25.95 -19.13 32.06
C SER A 489 25.82 -18.47 33.44
N SER A 490 26.17 -17.18 33.56
CA SER A 490 26.03 -16.41 34.81
C SER A 490 24.78 -15.54 34.86
N ILE A 491 23.97 -15.51 33.80
CA ILE A 491 22.77 -14.68 33.73
C ILE A 491 21.55 -15.52 34.09
N ARG A 492 20.95 -15.28 35.27
CA ARG A 492 19.77 -16.00 35.77
C ARG A 492 18.56 -15.83 34.87
N LEU A 493 18.37 -14.65 34.27
CA LEU A 493 17.32 -14.40 33.28
C LEU A 493 17.43 -15.30 32.04
N ARG A 494 18.64 -15.81 31.74
CA ARG A 494 18.91 -16.71 30.61
C ARG A 494 18.87 -18.18 31.00
N THR A 495 19.48 -18.52 32.14
CA THR A 495 19.65 -19.91 32.59
C THR A 495 18.40 -20.51 33.22
N SER A 496 17.51 -19.67 33.76
CA SER A 496 16.25 -20.13 34.35
C SER A 496 15.23 -20.50 33.27
N ASP A 497 14.56 -21.65 33.45
CA ASP A 497 13.51 -22.18 32.58
C ASP A 497 12.18 -21.40 32.68
N VAL A 498 12.09 -20.49 33.64
CA VAL A 498 10.96 -19.56 33.81
C VAL A 498 10.81 -18.68 32.58
N PHE A 499 11.93 -18.21 32.04
CA PHE A 499 11.99 -17.19 30.99
C PHE A 499 12.11 -17.81 29.60
N LYS A 500 11.48 -17.15 28.64
CA LYS A 500 11.60 -17.47 27.23
C LYS A 500 12.08 -16.24 26.48
N TRP A 501 13.27 -16.35 25.90
CA TRP A 501 13.83 -15.35 25.00
C TRP A 501 13.19 -15.50 23.63
N LEU A 502 12.57 -14.42 23.13
CA LEU A 502 11.82 -14.43 21.88
C LEU A 502 12.67 -13.97 20.69
N ILE A 503 13.58 -13.02 20.92
CA ILE A 503 14.57 -12.59 19.94
C ILE A 503 15.81 -13.49 20.07
N PRO A 504 16.15 -14.28 19.05
CA PRO A 504 17.28 -15.22 19.09
C PRO A 504 18.62 -14.47 19.06
N ASP A 505 19.70 -15.14 19.49
CA ASP A 505 21.06 -14.57 19.42
C ASP A 505 21.59 -14.42 17.99
N SER A 506 20.92 -15.00 17.00
CA SER A 506 21.29 -14.90 15.59
C SER A 506 20.60 -13.73 14.88
N ALA A 507 19.91 -12.86 15.63
CA ALA A 507 19.19 -11.73 15.08
C ALA A 507 20.11 -10.51 15.05
N ASP A 508 20.08 -9.74 13.97
CA ASP A 508 20.78 -8.45 13.91
C ASP A 508 19.80 -7.33 14.23
N THR A 509 19.91 -6.75 15.43
CA THR A 509 19.05 -5.65 15.86
C THR A 509 19.69 -4.29 15.61
N THR A 510 20.83 -4.24 14.90
CA THR A 510 21.56 -3.00 14.63
C THR A 510 21.36 -2.52 13.20
N VAL A 511 21.29 -1.20 13.02
CA VAL A 511 21.26 -0.54 11.70
C VAL A 511 22.67 -0.37 11.15
N GLY A 512 23.67 -0.31 12.03
CA GLY A 512 25.06 -0.11 11.69
C GLY A 512 25.71 -1.30 10.96
N LYS A 513 27.05 -1.33 10.92
CA LYS A 513 27.81 -2.41 10.26
C LYS A 513 28.03 -3.64 11.14
N SER A 514 27.48 -3.64 12.36
CA SER A 514 27.51 -4.77 13.26
C SER A 514 26.47 -5.81 12.87
N ASP A 515 26.62 -7.02 13.41
CA ASP A 515 25.63 -8.10 13.35
C ASP A 515 25.48 -8.57 14.81
N CYS A 516 24.62 -7.88 15.56
CA CYS A 516 24.51 -8.05 17.01
C CYS A 516 23.05 -8.07 17.49
N ALA A 517 22.70 -9.06 18.31
CA ALA A 517 21.39 -9.18 18.96
C ALA A 517 21.31 -8.38 20.26
N TYR A 518 21.47 -7.06 20.19
CA TYR A 518 21.46 -6.20 21.38
C TYR A 518 20.07 -6.05 21.99
N ASP A 519 19.06 -5.82 21.16
CA ASP A 519 17.68 -5.59 21.57
C ASP A 519 16.94 -6.91 21.78
N ARG A 520 16.24 -7.03 22.91
CA ARG A 520 15.67 -8.31 23.34
C ARG A 520 14.21 -8.16 23.75
N ILE A 521 13.49 -9.27 23.60
CA ILE A 521 12.19 -9.49 24.23
C ILE A 521 12.25 -10.84 24.95
N VAL A 522 12.03 -10.81 26.26
CA VAL A 522 12.04 -11.98 27.15
C VAL A 522 10.72 -12.04 27.90
N VAL A 523 10.09 -13.21 27.99
CA VAL A 523 8.78 -13.35 28.65
C VAL A 523 8.77 -14.44 29.70
N CYS A 524 8.03 -14.22 30.78
CA CYS A 524 7.69 -15.23 31.79
C CYS A 524 6.17 -15.25 32.06
N GLY A 525 5.73 -16.20 32.89
CA GLY A 525 4.33 -16.45 33.17
C GLY A 525 3.66 -17.32 32.11
N ASN A 526 2.95 -18.35 32.55
CA ASN A 526 2.37 -19.34 31.64
C ASN A 526 1.29 -18.75 30.72
N LYS A 527 0.55 -17.75 31.21
CA LYS A 527 -0.54 -17.13 30.47
C LYS A 527 0.01 -16.22 29.37
N LEU A 528 1.03 -15.41 29.67
CA LEU A 528 1.71 -14.58 28.68
C LEU A 528 2.43 -15.42 27.62
N LYS A 529 3.21 -16.44 28.04
CA LYS A 529 3.91 -17.36 27.11
C LYS A 529 2.96 -18.02 26.11
N ARG A 530 1.75 -18.40 26.54
CA ARG A 530 0.70 -18.97 25.67
C ARG A 530 -0.04 -17.93 24.83
N SER A 531 0.07 -16.65 25.18
CA SER A 531 -0.55 -15.55 24.45
C SER A 531 0.32 -15.08 23.29
N ILE A 532 1.63 -15.39 23.27
CA ILE A 532 2.51 -15.06 22.13
C ILE A 532 1.99 -15.70 20.85
N VAL A 533 1.79 -14.89 19.80
CA VAL A 533 1.50 -15.39 18.46
C VAL A 533 2.77 -16.04 17.90
N SER A 534 2.66 -17.29 17.46
CA SER A 534 3.79 -18.04 16.90
C SER A 534 4.46 -17.27 15.76
N SER A 535 5.80 -17.22 15.79
CA SER A 535 6.64 -16.54 14.79
C SER A 535 6.35 -15.04 14.60
N SER A 536 5.73 -14.39 15.57
CA SER A 536 5.49 -12.93 15.53
C SER A 536 6.59 -12.09 16.16
N ALA A 537 7.48 -12.71 16.92
CA ALA A 537 8.61 -11.99 17.50
C ALA A 537 9.70 -11.82 16.44
N GLY A 538 10.20 -10.60 16.27
CA GLY A 538 11.20 -10.29 15.25
C GLY A 538 11.69 -8.85 15.31
N ILE A 539 12.41 -8.48 14.27
CA ILE A 539 12.97 -7.13 14.07
C ILE A 539 12.12 -6.41 13.03
N TYR A 540 11.84 -5.14 13.27
CA TYR A 540 11.27 -4.26 12.27
C TYR A 540 12.37 -3.49 11.53
N ASN A 541 12.72 -3.93 10.32
CA ASN A 541 13.73 -3.27 9.52
C ASN A 541 13.15 -2.05 8.80
N PHE A 542 13.09 -0.90 9.49
CA PHE A 542 12.56 0.34 8.93
C PHE A 542 13.38 0.85 7.73
N GLN A 543 14.67 0.55 7.67
CA GLN A 543 15.52 0.93 6.53
C GLN A 543 15.02 0.29 5.24
N SER A 544 14.72 -1.01 5.28
CA SER A 544 14.17 -1.74 4.13
C SER A 544 12.74 -1.28 3.80
N ASP A 545 11.91 -1.08 4.83
CA ASP A 545 10.51 -0.72 4.64
C ASP A 545 10.31 0.70 4.08
N PHE A 546 11.17 1.65 4.45
CA PHE A 546 11.16 3.01 3.91
C PHE A 546 12.18 3.24 2.79
N GLN A 547 12.90 2.19 2.35
CA GLN A 547 13.92 2.25 1.29
C GLN A 547 15.02 3.29 1.56
N LEU A 548 15.43 3.42 2.81
CA LEU A 548 16.43 4.39 3.26
C LEU A 548 17.84 3.91 2.88
N ASP A 549 18.69 4.86 2.51
CA ASP A 549 20.11 4.59 2.49
C ASP A 549 20.68 4.44 3.92
N GLN A 550 21.96 4.10 4.01
CA GLN A 550 22.61 3.85 5.30
C GLN A 550 22.68 5.10 6.18
N GLU A 551 22.87 6.28 5.58
CA GLU A 551 23.01 7.55 6.29
C GLU A 551 21.64 7.99 6.83
N GLU A 552 20.61 7.91 5.99
CA GLU A 552 19.22 8.18 6.35
C GLU A 552 18.74 7.26 7.48
N ALA A 553 19.03 5.96 7.39
CA ALA A 553 18.65 5.00 8.43
C ALA A 553 19.35 5.30 9.77
N LEU A 554 20.65 5.62 9.74
CA LEU A 554 21.42 5.99 10.93
C LEU A 554 20.99 7.33 11.52
N ALA A 555 20.45 8.26 10.71
CA ALA A 555 19.86 9.48 11.22
C ALA A 555 18.60 9.20 12.08
N VAL A 556 17.86 8.13 11.76
CA VAL A 556 16.70 7.67 12.54
C VAL A 556 17.14 6.96 13.81
N SER A 557 17.97 5.93 13.72
CA SER A 557 18.58 5.25 14.86
C SER A 557 19.69 4.29 14.40
N ASP A 558 20.59 3.93 15.30
CA ASP A 558 21.56 2.84 15.11
C ASP A 558 21.01 1.46 15.53
N HIS A 559 19.78 1.40 16.03
CA HIS A 559 19.06 0.16 16.38
C HIS A 559 17.77 0.01 15.56
N TYR A 560 17.36 -1.22 15.30
CA TYR A 560 16.01 -1.52 14.80
C TYR A 560 15.06 -1.84 15.97
N PRO A 561 13.76 -1.50 15.89
CA PRO A 561 12.78 -1.98 16.85
C PRO A 561 12.69 -3.50 16.88
N VAL A 562 12.56 -4.07 18.07
CA VAL A 562 12.13 -5.45 18.27
C VAL A 562 10.65 -5.49 18.59
N GLU A 563 9.90 -6.40 17.97
CA GLU A 563 8.45 -6.47 18.07
C GLU A 563 7.94 -7.88 18.40
N VAL A 564 6.74 -7.98 18.97
CA VAL A 564 6.00 -9.23 19.20
C VAL A 564 4.49 -9.00 19.20
N LYS A 565 3.71 -10.01 18.84
CA LYS A 565 2.23 -9.95 18.87
C LYS A 565 1.65 -10.91 19.92
N LEU A 566 0.66 -10.44 20.69
CA LEU A 566 -0.14 -11.28 21.59
C LEU A 566 -1.52 -11.57 20.98
N ALA A 567 -2.01 -12.79 21.12
CA ALA A 567 -3.36 -13.17 20.73
C ALA A 567 -4.39 -12.56 21.69
N ALA A 568 -5.48 -11.99 21.16
CA ALA A 568 -6.71 -11.71 21.90
C ALA A 568 -7.50 -12.97 22.30
#